data_AF-A0A9X1MHP9-F1
#
_entry.id   AF-A0A9X1MHP9-F1
#
_cell.length_a   1.000
_cell.length_b   1.000
_cell.length_c   1.000
_cell.angle_alpha   90.00
_cell.angle_beta   90.00
_cell.angle_gamma   90.00
#
_symmetry.space_group_name_H-M   'P 1'
#
loop_
_entity.id
_entity.type
_entity.pdbx_description
1 polymer ?
#
loop_
_entity_poly.entity_id
_entity_poly.type
_entity_poly.pdbx_seq_one_letter_code
_entity_poly.pdbx_strand_id
1 'polypeptide(L)'
;MRPAQNRQPMGIPIGGQYAPTAHPEAGIALSAAEHRQTMAERRELLLAGGYVPATALTAATSPKTAADREEWWNRNFVGAEYGAPQGKSYPQMPDDYTPAQTLGQAMSGKRRTHRMNYSNKDIDLRMPSATSIKRYSGEHGNPTFDVPVSVAIRGGEPKQTWVRVTKTGPHSWETSHLGGPEEAEASIMVSEAVAAVLESRRPSMALTGVDNLLKARRKREAAKGAEMAPVSSSSFIDEVGYDPATNTMATRIGDKLYGHRVNQHMFAALANSERPGTIFNKLIRNVPGAGVEKCPKCGRFSNIEVSHVCPKGHRPAAELNPEHTERARRRAEIVAASRSHGIVPEPKTEQKAAPAKPAKPSPAPAPKRPAAAAPKPAPARKPISGLKKAPAKAAKPAPARPAHLVNPIMDNRVYRREVDALQTAGKSEGFIFRGNGPARRAEVSLGTGSYAARIDVEPDGTLKRSVANVPVEAFDADQADALRMEAWAAENALKMARITDAERRRRPPAPGTV
;
A
#
# COMPACT_ATOMS: atom_id res chain seq x y z
N MET A 1 45.90 24.60 18.75
CA MET A 1 44.56 25.24 18.69
C MET A 1 43.65 24.38 17.81
N ARG A 2 42.41 24.08 18.23
CA ARG A 2 41.43 23.32 17.42
C ARG A 2 40.35 24.28 16.90
N PRO A 3 39.93 24.23 15.62
CA PRO A 3 38.84 25.06 15.13
C PRO A 3 37.51 24.61 15.74
N ALA A 4 36.64 25.57 16.06
CA ALA A 4 35.33 25.31 16.65
C ALA A 4 34.38 24.66 15.64
N GLN A 5 33.64 23.63 16.07
CA GLN A 5 32.58 23.02 15.27
C GLN A 5 31.33 23.90 15.29
N ASN A 6 30.86 24.35 14.11
CA ASN A 6 29.56 25.00 13.97
C ASN A 6 28.45 24.05 14.43
N ARG A 7 27.75 24.42 15.51
CA ARG A 7 26.54 23.73 15.96
C ARG A 7 25.34 24.27 15.18
N GLN A 8 24.46 23.37 14.74
CA GLN A 8 23.19 23.79 14.12
C GLN A 8 22.32 24.53 15.15
N PRO A 9 21.62 25.61 14.75
CA PRO A 9 20.66 26.28 15.62
C PRO A 9 19.41 25.40 15.85
N MET A 10 18.89 25.43 17.08
CA MET A 10 17.64 24.76 17.44
C MET A 10 16.47 25.29 16.60
N GLY A 11 15.66 24.40 16.04
CA GLY A 11 14.37 24.74 15.42
C GLY A 11 14.32 24.76 13.88
N ILE A 12 15.40 24.38 13.17
CA ILE A 12 15.32 24.13 11.72
C ILE A 12 14.97 22.64 11.50
N PRO A 13 13.79 22.30 10.95
CA PRO A 13 13.45 20.92 10.64
C PRO A 13 14.34 20.38 9.50
N ILE A 14 14.85 19.16 9.67
CA ILE A 14 15.67 18.47 8.65
C ILE A 14 14.74 17.96 7.54
N GLY A 15 14.47 18.83 6.55
CA GLY A 15 13.72 18.52 5.34
C GLY A 15 14.50 17.63 4.37
N GLY A 16 14.81 16.39 4.77
CA GLY A 16 15.21 15.34 3.84
C GLY A 16 14.00 14.67 3.19
N GLN A 17 14.20 13.93 2.10
CA GLN A 17 13.16 13.16 1.38
C GLN A 17 12.49 12.03 2.19
N TYR A 18 12.81 11.93 3.48
CA TYR A 18 12.29 10.96 4.45
C TYR A 18 11.66 11.64 5.68
N ALA A 19 11.48 12.96 5.66
CA ALA A 19 10.56 13.59 6.59
C ALA A 19 9.17 12.94 6.39
N PRO A 20 8.45 12.58 7.47
CA PRO A 20 7.13 11.98 7.34
C PRO A 20 6.15 13.04 6.82
N THR A 21 6.05 13.16 5.50
CA THR A 21 4.84 13.65 4.87
C THR A 21 3.72 12.77 5.37
N ALA A 22 2.85 13.33 6.21
CA ALA A 22 1.52 12.81 6.41
C ALA A 22 0.83 12.86 5.05
N HIS A 23 1.01 11.80 4.25
CA HIS A 23 0.18 11.55 3.10
C HIS A 23 -1.25 11.54 3.66
N PRO A 24 -2.14 12.44 3.21
CA PRO A 24 -3.54 12.32 3.58
C PRO A 24 -3.95 10.90 3.19
N GLU A 25 -4.59 10.18 4.12
CA GLU A 25 -5.09 8.85 3.83
C GLU A 25 -5.86 8.90 2.51
N ALA A 26 -5.67 7.91 1.63
CA ALA A 26 -6.18 7.92 0.27
C ALA A 26 -7.72 7.68 0.19
N GLY A 27 -8.47 8.28 1.12
CA GLY A 27 -9.90 8.51 1.07
C GLY A 27 -10.29 9.51 -0.01
N ILE A 28 -9.87 9.24 -1.26
CA ILE A 28 -10.52 9.80 -2.45
C ILE A 28 -11.85 9.06 -2.61
N ALA A 29 -12.77 9.38 -1.71
CA ALA A 29 -14.18 9.07 -1.85
C ALA A 29 -14.71 9.96 -2.95
N LEU A 30 -14.81 9.42 -4.17
CA LEU A 30 -15.38 10.17 -5.28
C LEU A 30 -16.86 10.40 -4.97
N SER A 31 -17.19 11.64 -4.64
CA SER A 31 -18.56 12.06 -4.40
C SER A 31 -19.44 11.71 -5.59
N ALA A 32 -20.75 11.58 -5.36
CA ALA A 32 -21.70 11.35 -6.45
C ALA A 32 -21.71 12.49 -7.49
N ALA A 33 -21.15 13.67 -7.17
CA ALA A 33 -20.89 14.74 -8.12
C ALA A 33 -19.66 14.43 -9.00
N GLU A 34 -18.48 14.22 -8.39
CA GLU A 34 -17.24 13.90 -9.10
C GLU A 34 -17.36 12.63 -9.96
N HIS A 35 -18.09 11.62 -9.48
CA HIS A 35 -18.34 10.42 -10.25
C HIS A 35 -19.15 10.70 -11.54
N ARG A 36 -20.18 11.55 -11.47
CA ARG A 36 -20.97 11.94 -12.65
C ARG A 36 -20.20 12.89 -13.57
N GLN A 37 -19.36 13.78 -13.02
CA GLN A 37 -18.45 14.62 -13.79
C GLN A 37 -17.43 13.76 -14.55
N THR A 38 -16.84 12.76 -13.90
CA THR A 38 -15.96 11.77 -14.55
C THR A 38 -16.71 11.04 -15.68
N MET A 39 -17.96 10.63 -15.46
CA MET A 39 -18.78 10.01 -16.53
C MET A 39 -19.05 10.97 -17.70
N ALA A 40 -19.27 12.26 -17.44
CA ALA A 40 -19.45 13.28 -18.48
C ALA A 40 -18.15 13.50 -19.28
N GLU A 41 -17.01 13.69 -18.62
CA GLU A 41 -15.70 13.80 -19.28
C GLU A 41 -15.37 12.56 -20.13
N ARG A 42 -15.70 11.36 -19.63
CA ARG A 42 -15.52 10.11 -20.38
C ARG A 42 -16.42 10.02 -21.61
N ARG A 43 -17.65 10.50 -21.53
CA ARG A 43 -18.58 10.57 -22.68
C ARG A 43 -17.99 11.41 -23.81
N GLU A 44 -17.50 12.62 -23.51
CA GLU A 44 -16.93 13.51 -24.53
C GLU A 44 -15.68 12.91 -25.19
N LEU A 45 -14.78 12.30 -24.40
CA LEU A 45 -13.60 11.59 -24.94
C LEU A 45 -13.99 10.42 -25.86
N LEU A 46 -15.03 9.66 -25.49
CA LEU A 46 -15.52 8.54 -26.30
C LEU A 46 -16.11 9.02 -27.63
N LEU A 47 -16.94 10.07 -27.59
CA LEU A 47 -17.58 10.73 -28.74
C LEU A 47 -16.57 11.35 -29.71
N ALA A 48 -15.47 11.91 -29.20
CA ALA A 48 -14.45 12.60 -30.00
C ALA A 48 -13.69 11.70 -31.00
N GLY A 49 -13.92 10.38 -31.03
CA GLY A 49 -13.32 9.43 -31.97
C GLY A 49 -11.83 9.12 -31.74
N GLY A 50 -11.08 10.02 -31.10
CA GLY A 50 -9.65 9.92 -30.84
C GLY A 50 -9.24 8.94 -29.73
N TYR A 51 -8.02 9.12 -29.23
CA TYR A 51 -7.45 8.37 -28.11
C TYR A 51 -8.16 8.70 -26.79
N VAL A 52 -8.51 7.65 -26.07
CA VAL A 52 -9.22 7.69 -24.80
C VAL A 52 -8.35 6.94 -23.78
N PRO A 53 -7.61 7.62 -22.89
CA PRO A 53 -6.73 6.97 -21.93
C PRO A 53 -7.54 6.11 -20.94
N ALA A 54 -6.97 5.06 -20.36
CA ALA A 54 -7.65 4.34 -19.27
C ALA A 54 -7.90 5.26 -18.05
N THR A 55 -8.91 4.95 -17.24
CA THR A 55 -9.16 5.64 -15.96
C THR A 55 -9.70 4.67 -14.90
N ALA A 56 -9.24 4.84 -13.65
CA ALA A 56 -9.79 4.13 -12.50
C ALA A 56 -11.08 4.82 -12.01
N LEU A 57 -12.19 4.06 -11.98
CA LEU A 57 -13.50 4.53 -11.53
C LEU A 57 -13.83 3.97 -10.15
N THR A 58 -14.71 4.60 -9.35
CA THR A 58 -15.27 3.93 -8.16
C THR A 58 -16.12 2.72 -8.59
N ALA A 59 -15.93 1.58 -7.92
CA ALA A 59 -16.64 0.36 -8.25
C ALA A 59 -18.10 0.43 -7.76
N ALA A 60 -19.05 -0.06 -8.58
CA ALA A 60 -20.44 -0.17 -8.15
C ALA A 60 -20.64 -1.11 -6.94
N THR A 61 -19.78 -2.12 -6.81
CA THR A 61 -19.87 -3.17 -5.79
C THR A 61 -18.50 -3.59 -5.28
N SER A 62 -18.48 -4.10 -4.04
CA SER A 62 -17.28 -4.69 -3.44
C SER A 62 -16.73 -5.85 -4.31
N PRO A 63 -15.39 -5.99 -4.47
CA PRO A 63 -14.80 -7.14 -5.15
C PRO A 63 -15.19 -8.49 -4.53
N LYS A 64 -15.63 -8.53 -3.27
CA LYS A 64 -16.11 -9.76 -2.63
C LYS A 64 -17.34 -10.34 -3.31
N THR A 65 -18.29 -9.50 -3.76
CA THR A 65 -19.57 -9.98 -4.31
C THR A 65 -19.52 -10.29 -5.80
N ALA A 66 -20.28 -11.32 -6.22
CA ALA A 66 -20.48 -11.68 -7.62
C ALA A 66 -21.69 -10.98 -8.28
N ALA A 67 -22.41 -10.15 -7.52
CA ALA A 67 -23.54 -9.35 -7.97
C ALA A 67 -23.16 -8.36 -9.09
N ASP A 68 -24.19 -7.72 -9.64
CA ASP A 68 -24.11 -6.59 -10.57
C ASP A 68 -23.09 -6.80 -11.70
N ARG A 69 -23.16 -8.01 -12.28
CA ARG A 69 -22.23 -8.50 -13.29
C ARG A 69 -22.22 -7.62 -14.53
N GLU A 70 -23.39 -7.18 -14.97
CA GLU A 70 -23.52 -6.28 -16.11
C GLU A 70 -22.94 -4.90 -15.80
N GLU A 71 -23.32 -4.28 -14.68
CA GLU A 71 -22.78 -2.98 -14.25
C GLU A 71 -21.26 -3.05 -14.09
N TRP A 72 -20.72 -4.16 -13.59
CA TRP A 72 -19.28 -4.36 -13.46
C TRP A 72 -18.55 -4.31 -14.81
N TRP A 73 -19.10 -4.94 -15.85
CA TRP A 73 -18.53 -4.90 -17.19
C TRP A 73 -18.76 -3.54 -17.85
N ASN A 74 -19.98 -2.98 -17.75
CA ASN A 74 -20.32 -1.64 -18.25
C ASN A 74 -19.34 -0.59 -17.72
N ARG A 75 -19.06 -0.56 -16.41
CA ARG A 75 -18.08 0.34 -15.80
C ARG A 75 -16.66 0.09 -16.26
N ASN A 76 -16.24 -1.17 -16.41
CA ASN A 76 -14.92 -1.46 -16.95
C ASN A 76 -14.78 -0.95 -18.39
N PHE A 77 -15.77 -1.15 -19.28
CA PHE A 77 -15.72 -0.54 -20.61
C PHE A 77 -15.63 0.99 -20.53
N VAL A 78 -16.41 1.65 -19.68
CA VAL A 78 -16.27 3.11 -19.48
C VAL A 78 -14.89 3.52 -18.96
N GLY A 79 -14.20 2.69 -18.17
CA GLY A 79 -12.85 2.94 -17.66
C GLY A 79 -11.69 2.53 -18.61
N ALA A 80 -11.98 1.90 -19.75
CA ALA A 80 -10.95 1.28 -20.59
C ALA A 80 -10.14 2.27 -21.45
N GLU A 81 -8.98 1.84 -21.93
CA GLU A 81 -8.23 2.54 -22.98
C GLU A 81 -8.82 2.23 -24.37
N TYR A 82 -9.07 3.25 -25.18
CA TYR A 82 -9.51 3.09 -26.58
C TYR A 82 -8.68 3.95 -27.54
N GLY A 83 -8.39 3.39 -28.72
CA GLY A 83 -7.46 3.98 -29.66
C GLY A 83 -6.02 3.94 -29.13
N ALA A 84 -5.09 4.46 -29.92
CA ALA A 84 -3.74 4.75 -29.48
C ALA A 84 -3.22 5.98 -30.24
N PRO A 85 -2.32 6.79 -29.64
CA PRO A 85 -1.69 7.91 -30.33
C PRO A 85 -0.92 7.50 -31.60
N GLN A 86 -0.53 6.23 -31.69
CA GLN A 86 0.22 5.61 -32.80
C GLN A 86 -0.63 4.57 -33.57
N GLY A 87 -1.96 4.67 -33.50
CA GLY A 87 -2.91 3.83 -34.25
C GLY A 87 -3.18 2.43 -33.65
N LYS A 88 -2.19 1.77 -33.05
CA LYS A 88 -2.33 0.39 -32.52
C LYS A 88 -2.68 0.37 -31.03
N SER A 89 -3.93 -0.01 -30.74
CA SER A 89 -4.42 -0.20 -29.35
C SER A 89 -4.03 -1.56 -28.81
N TYR A 90 -3.85 -1.69 -27.49
CA TYR A 90 -3.77 -3.00 -26.86
C TYR A 90 -5.15 -3.68 -26.89
N PRO A 91 -5.22 -4.99 -27.19
CA PRO A 91 -6.48 -5.70 -27.23
C PRO A 91 -7.04 -5.89 -25.82
N GLN A 92 -8.34 -5.70 -25.66
CA GLN A 92 -9.04 -5.92 -24.39
C GLN A 92 -9.52 -7.37 -24.32
N MET A 93 -9.33 -8.04 -23.18
CA MET A 93 -9.89 -9.37 -22.95
C MET A 93 -11.42 -9.33 -23.07
N PRO A 94 -12.05 -10.11 -23.97
CA PRO A 94 -13.46 -9.95 -24.27
C PRO A 94 -14.37 -10.52 -23.18
N ASP A 95 -15.55 -9.92 -23.04
CA ASP A 95 -16.44 -10.22 -21.92
C ASP A 95 -17.19 -11.54 -22.02
N ASP A 96 -17.06 -12.25 -23.15
CA ASP A 96 -17.69 -13.52 -23.49
C ASP A 96 -16.71 -14.70 -23.58
N TYR A 97 -15.42 -14.48 -23.28
CA TYR A 97 -14.37 -15.50 -23.38
C TYR A 97 -14.62 -16.69 -22.43
N THR A 98 -15.37 -17.67 -22.95
CA THR A 98 -15.82 -18.88 -22.27
C THR A 98 -15.69 -20.07 -23.22
N PRO A 99 -15.18 -21.24 -22.77
CA PRO A 99 -14.95 -22.37 -23.68
C PRO A 99 -16.23 -22.91 -24.37
N ALA A 100 -17.36 -22.83 -23.67
CA ALA A 100 -18.62 -23.42 -24.13
C ALA A 100 -19.43 -22.52 -25.09
N GLN A 101 -19.09 -21.23 -25.21
CA GLN A 101 -19.71 -20.26 -26.14
C GLN A 101 -21.26 -20.20 -26.10
N THR A 102 -21.89 -20.67 -25.02
CA THR A 102 -23.35 -20.75 -24.86
C THR A 102 -24.00 -19.37 -24.89
N LEU A 103 -25.29 -19.28 -25.22
CA LEU A 103 -26.06 -18.02 -25.16
C LEU A 103 -25.98 -17.35 -23.77
N GLY A 104 -26.10 -16.02 -23.75
CA GLY A 104 -26.06 -15.23 -22.51
C GLY A 104 -26.07 -13.71 -22.72
N GLN A 105 -25.60 -12.99 -21.71
CA GLN A 105 -25.73 -11.53 -21.59
C GLN A 105 -24.46 -10.73 -21.95
N ALA A 106 -23.48 -11.33 -22.63
CA ALA A 106 -22.26 -10.64 -23.08
C ALA A 106 -22.53 -9.76 -24.31
N MET A 107 -21.57 -8.91 -24.71
CA MET A 107 -21.76 -8.03 -25.89
C MET A 107 -21.91 -8.77 -27.22
N SER A 108 -21.55 -10.06 -27.26
CA SER A 108 -21.74 -10.97 -28.39
C SER A 108 -23.04 -11.80 -28.33
N GLY A 109 -23.87 -11.61 -27.31
CA GLY A 109 -25.03 -12.48 -27.03
C GLY A 109 -24.69 -13.83 -26.39
N LYS A 110 -23.41 -14.03 -26.00
CA LYS A 110 -22.92 -15.27 -25.37
C LYS A 110 -22.81 -15.15 -23.85
N ARG A 111 -22.45 -16.23 -23.17
CA ARG A 111 -22.23 -16.30 -21.73
C ARG A 111 -20.98 -15.52 -21.35
N ARG A 112 -21.13 -14.58 -20.41
CA ARG A 112 -20.01 -13.77 -19.91
C ARG A 112 -18.92 -14.60 -19.25
N THR A 113 -17.66 -14.18 -19.41
CA THR A 113 -16.47 -14.74 -18.77
C THR A 113 -16.65 -14.83 -17.25
N HIS A 114 -16.26 -15.96 -16.69
CA HIS A 114 -16.35 -16.18 -15.25
C HIS A 114 -15.38 -15.27 -14.48
N ARG A 115 -15.89 -14.55 -13.48
CA ARG A 115 -15.11 -13.64 -12.62
C ARG A 115 -14.89 -14.27 -11.25
N MET A 116 -13.65 -14.32 -10.79
CA MET A 116 -13.27 -14.84 -9.47
C MET A 116 -12.89 -13.70 -8.53
N ASN A 117 -13.13 -13.88 -7.22
CA ASN A 117 -12.50 -13.06 -6.19
C ASN A 117 -11.21 -13.76 -5.71
N TYR A 118 -10.18 -12.96 -5.47
CA TYR A 118 -8.89 -13.32 -4.91
C TYR A 118 -8.61 -12.34 -3.78
N SER A 119 -8.31 -12.80 -2.57
CA SER A 119 -8.27 -11.92 -1.40
C SER A 119 -7.21 -12.32 -0.38
N ASN A 120 -6.65 -11.33 0.31
CA ASN A 120 -5.88 -11.51 1.54
C ASN A 120 -6.23 -10.43 2.57
N LYS A 121 -5.37 -10.23 3.57
CA LYS A 121 -5.55 -9.24 4.65
C LYS A 121 -5.45 -7.77 4.20
N ASP A 122 -4.88 -7.49 3.03
CA ASP A 122 -4.52 -6.15 2.56
C ASP A 122 -5.26 -5.75 1.27
N ILE A 123 -5.69 -6.73 0.44
CA ILE A 123 -6.36 -6.49 -0.83
C ILE A 123 -7.45 -7.54 -1.14
N ASP A 124 -8.55 -7.07 -1.70
CA ASP A 124 -9.58 -7.86 -2.36
C ASP A 124 -9.58 -7.54 -3.87
N LEU A 125 -9.45 -8.55 -4.72
CA LEU A 125 -9.27 -8.42 -6.18
C LEU A 125 -10.27 -9.33 -6.90
N ARG A 126 -11.17 -8.74 -7.70
CA ARG A 126 -12.07 -9.47 -8.59
C ARG A 126 -11.75 -9.19 -10.06
N MET A 127 -11.48 -10.25 -10.81
CA MET A 127 -11.13 -10.19 -12.24
C MET A 127 -11.65 -11.43 -12.97
N PRO A 128 -11.61 -11.48 -14.33
CA PRO A 128 -11.78 -12.73 -15.08
C PRO A 128 -10.90 -13.85 -14.50
N SER A 129 -11.38 -15.09 -14.52
CA SER A 129 -10.65 -16.17 -13.87
C SER A 129 -9.23 -16.32 -14.43
N ALA A 130 -8.25 -16.56 -13.56
CA ALA A 130 -6.86 -16.75 -13.97
C ALA A 130 -6.70 -17.83 -15.07
N THR A 131 -7.55 -18.86 -15.05
CA THR A 131 -7.63 -19.88 -16.10
C THR A 131 -8.08 -19.29 -17.44
N SER A 132 -9.11 -18.44 -17.46
CA SER A 132 -9.56 -17.71 -18.65
C SER A 132 -8.48 -16.79 -19.20
N ILE A 133 -7.79 -16.02 -18.34
CA ILE A 133 -6.71 -15.11 -18.75
C ILE A 133 -5.52 -15.90 -19.34
N LYS A 134 -5.09 -16.99 -18.67
CA LYS A 134 -4.01 -17.87 -19.13
C LYS A 134 -4.33 -18.53 -20.48
N ARG A 135 -5.58 -18.95 -20.68
CA ARG A 135 -6.04 -19.55 -21.93
C ARG A 135 -6.13 -18.53 -23.05
N TYR A 136 -6.72 -17.35 -22.80
CA TYR A 136 -6.79 -16.26 -23.79
C TYR A 136 -5.39 -15.89 -24.29
N SER A 137 -4.44 -15.70 -23.36
CA SER A 137 -3.03 -15.51 -23.68
C SER A 137 -2.48 -16.65 -24.55
N GLY A 138 -2.68 -17.91 -24.15
CA GLY A 138 -2.14 -19.06 -24.85
C GLY A 138 -2.65 -19.22 -26.28
N GLU A 139 -3.97 -19.10 -26.48
CA GLU A 139 -4.63 -19.27 -27.78
C GLU A 139 -4.26 -18.15 -28.80
N HIS A 140 -3.84 -16.97 -28.34
CA HIS A 140 -3.50 -15.83 -29.20
C HIS A 140 -1.98 -15.55 -29.32
N GLY A 141 -1.11 -16.52 -29.02
CA GLY A 141 0.36 -16.35 -29.16
C GLY A 141 1.05 -15.61 -28.00
N ASN A 142 0.37 -15.46 -26.88
CA ASN A 142 0.78 -14.74 -25.66
C ASN A 142 1.00 -13.23 -25.89
N PRO A 143 0.01 -12.50 -26.43
CA PRO A 143 0.13 -11.07 -26.69
C PRO A 143 0.22 -10.27 -25.38
N THR A 144 0.50 -8.98 -25.49
CA THR A 144 0.10 -8.03 -24.45
C THR A 144 -1.38 -7.72 -24.64
N PHE A 145 -2.17 -7.74 -23.56
CA PHE A 145 -3.59 -7.42 -23.59
C PHE A 145 -4.04 -6.86 -22.25
N ASP A 146 -5.18 -6.18 -22.23
CA ASP A 146 -5.69 -5.52 -21.04
C ASP A 146 -6.80 -6.36 -20.39
N VAL A 147 -6.74 -6.51 -19.06
CA VAL A 147 -7.67 -7.30 -18.24
C VAL A 147 -8.44 -6.38 -17.28
N PRO A 148 -9.78 -6.45 -17.25
CA PRO A 148 -10.59 -5.63 -16.35
C PRO A 148 -10.56 -6.20 -14.92
N VAL A 149 -10.45 -5.33 -13.92
CA VAL A 149 -10.39 -5.69 -12.51
C VAL A 149 -11.26 -4.77 -11.65
N SER A 150 -11.73 -5.28 -10.52
CA SER A 150 -12.21 -4.49 -9.38
C SER A 150 -11.35 -4.80 -8.18
N VAL A 151 -10.93 -3.78 -7.45
CA VAL A 151 -10.00 -3.87 -6.34
C VAL A 151 -10.52 -3.06 -5.15
N ALA A 152 -10.34 -3.58 -3.95
CA ALA A 152 -10.43 -2.83 -2.71
C ALA A 152 -9.16 -3.09 -1.90
N ILE A 153 -8.34 -2.06 -1.74
CA ILE A 153 -7.18 -2.08 -0.86
C ILE A 153 -7.66 -1.69 0.55
N ARG A 154 -7.09 -2.29 1.59
CA ARG A 154 -7.47 -2.04 2.98
C ARG A 154 -7.43 -0.55 3.32
N GLY A 155 -8.59 -0.02 3.74
CA GLY A 155 -8.77 1.40 4.08
C GLY A 155 -9.16 2.30 2.90
N GLY A 156 -9.01 1.85 1.66
CA GLY A 156 -9.44 2.56 0.45
C GLY A 156 -10.83 2.14 -0.03
N GLU A 157 -11.43 2.98 -0.87
CA GLU A 157 -12.65 2.61 -1.58
C GLU A 157 -12.42 1.50 -2.62
N PRO A 158 -13.44 0.66 -2.88
CA PRO A 158 -13.48 -0.18 -4.08
C PRO A 158 -13.36 0.65 -5.37
N LYS A 159 -12.34 0.36 -6.20
CA LYS A 159 -12.17 0.94 -7.54
C LYS A 159 -12.23 -0.14 -8.64
N GLN A 160 -12.62 0.26 -9.84
CA GLN A 160 -12.64 -0.53 -11.08
C GLN A 160 -11.67 0.08 -12.07
N THR A 161 -10.87 -0.77 -12.71
CA THR A 161 -9.72 -0.35 -13.50
C THR A 161 -9.25 -1.50 -14.40
N TRP A 162 -8.27 -1.25 -15.26
CA TRP A 162 -7.65 -2.26 -16.11
C TRP A 162 -6.21 -2.52 -15.69
N VAL A 163 -5.74 -3.73 -15.96
CA VAL A 163 -4.34 -4.12 -15.81
C VAL A 163 -3.86 -4.70 -17.14
N ARG A 164 -2.85 -4.07 -17.71
CA ARG A 164 -2.13 -4.56 -18.89
C ARG A 164 -1.30 -5.76 -18.49
N VAL A 165 -1.46 -6.89 -19.16
CA VAL A 165 -0.74 -8.14 -18.84
C VAL A 165 0.00 -8.68 -20.05
N THR A 166 1.20 -9.21 -19.81
CA THR A 166 2.01 -9.93 -20.81
C THR A 166 2.60 -11.17 -20.18
N LYS A 167 2.37 -12.34 -20.77
CA LYS A 167 3.05 -13.56 -20.33
C LYS A 167 4.50 -13.55 -20.83
N THR A 168 5.44 -13.50 -19.90
CA THR A 168 6.89 -13.40 -20.16
C THR A 168 7.59 -14.76 -20.06
N GLY A 169 6.99 -15.75 -19.39
CA GLY A 169 7.48 -17.12 -19.30
C GLY A 169 6.40 -18.13 -18.87
N PRO A 170 6.75 -19.40 -18.62
CA PRO A 170 5.80 -20.43 -18.20
C PRO A 170 5.05 -20.09 -16.91
N HIS A 171 5.74 -19.43 -15.98
CA HIS A 171 5.25 -19.03 -14.65
C HIS A 171 5.59 -17.56 -14.34
N SER A 172 5.73 -16.70 -15.36
CA SER A 172 6.01 -15.28 -15.15
C SER A 172 5.13 -14.38 -16.02
N TRP A 173 4.67 -13.29 -15.42
CA TRP A 173 3.78 -12.29 -16.03
C TRP A 173 4.26 -10.88 -15.69
N GLU A 174 4.43 -10.05 -16.72
CA GLU A 174 4.57 -8.60 -16.55
C GLU A 174 3.17 -7.99 -16.48
N THR A 175 2.96 -7.06 -15.55
CA THR A 175 1.64 -6.48 -15.25
C THR A 175 1.78 -5.00 -14.91
N SER A 176 0.97 -4.15 -15.54
CA SER A 176 0.92 -2.71 -15.24
C SER A 176 -0.53 -2.25 -15.06
N HIS A 177 -0.82 -1.64 -13.92
CA HIS A 177 -2.09 -0.96 -13.67
C HIS A 177 -2.26 0.24 -14.61
N LEU A 178 -3.45 0.38 -15.19
CA LEU A 178 -3.79 1.47 -16.10
C LEU A 178 -4.70 2.49 -15.41
N GLY A 179 -4.68 3.75 -15.84
CA GLY A 179 -5.64 4.76 -15.35
C GLY A 179 -5.42 5.25 -13.93
N GLY A 180 -4.21 5.08 -13.38
CA GLY A 180 -3.74 5.71 -12.14
C GLY A 180 -2.25 6.03 -12.23
N PRO A 181 -1.65 6.75 -11.24
CA PRO A 181 -0.23 7.06 -11.27
C PRO A 181 0.60 5.79 -11.15
N GLU A 182 1.59 5.58 -12.03
CA GLU A 182 2.37 4.33 -12.07
C GLU A 182 3.16 4.06 -10.78
N GLU A 183 3.66 5.12 -10.15
CA GLU A 183 4.44 5.08 -8.91
C GLU A 183 3.58 4.99 -7.63
N ALA A 184 2.26 5.20 -7.74
CA ALA A 184 1.39 5.18 -6.56
C ALA A 184 1.25 3.76 -5.98
N GLU A 185 1.43 3.64 -4.66
CA GLU A 185 1.41 2.35 -3.93
C GLU A 185 0.18 1.48 -4.27
N ALA A 186 -0.99 2.10 -4.50
CA ALA A 186 -2.20 1.41 -4.94
C ALA A 186 -2.06 0.76 -6.33
N SER A 187 -1.57 1.49 -7.33
CA SER A 187 -1.27 0.96 -8.69
C SER A 187 -0.27 -0.19 -8.62
N ILE A 188 0.75 -0.03 -7.76
CA ILE A 188 1.76 -1.04 -7.48
C ILE A 188 1.11 -2.32 -6.92
N MET A 189 0.32 -2.22 -5.85
CA MET A 189 -0.34 -3.36 -5.21
C MET A 189 -1.31 -4.08 -6.15
N VAL A 190 -2.07 -3.35 -6.98
CA VAL A 190 -2.98 -3.93 -7.99
C VAL A 190 -2.21 -4.77 -9.01
N SER A 191 -1.12 -4.22 -9.55
CA SER A 191 -0.27 -4.90 -10.53
C SER A 191 0.32 -6.19 -9.95
N GLU A 192 0.95 -6.08 -8.78
CA GLU A 192 1.55 -7.23 -8.07
C GLU A 192 0.53 -8.30 -7.70
N ALA A 193 -0.69 -7.92 -7.30
CA ALA A 193 -1.75 -8.87 -6.96
C ALA A 193 -2.24 -9.64 -8.19
N VAL A 194 -2.42 -8.98 -9.34
CA VAL A 194 -2.75 -9.66 -10.61
C VAL A 194 -1.62 -10.59 -11.02
N ALA A 195 -0.35 -10.15 -10.96
CA ALA A 195 0.80 -10.99 -11.28
C ALA A 195 0.85 -12.23 -10.37
N ALA A 196 0.75 -12.07 -9.05
CA ALA A 196 0.77 -13.19 -8.10
C ALA A 196 -0.33 -14.24 -8.38
N VAL A 197 -1.54 -13.79 -8.75
CA VAL A 197 -2.64 -14.69 -9.12
C VAL A 197 -2.38 -15.42 -10.45
N LEU A 198 -1.76 -14.73 -11.43
CA LEU A 198 -1.40 -15.31 -12.73
C LEU A 198 -0.16 -16.20 -12.68
N GLU A 199 0.78 -15.96 -11.78
CA GLU A 199 1.98 -16.79 -11.58
C GLU A 199 1.68 -18.04 -10.73
N SER A 200 0.70 -17.96 -9.81
CA SER A 200 0.33 -19.07 -8.93
C SER A 200 -0.20 -20.33 -9.65
N ARG A 201 0.21 -21.49 -9.14
CA ARG A 201 -0.34 -22.82 -9.46
C ARG A 201 -1.73 -23.06 -8.84
N ARG A 202 -2.05 -22.38 -7.73
CA ARG A 202 -3.37 -22.43 -7.05
C ARG A 202 -3.92 -20.99 -6.95
N PRO A 203 -4.54 -20.46 -8.02
CA PRO A 203 -4.93 -19.04 -8.07
C PRO A 203 -5.81 -18.58 -6.91
N SER A 204 -6.73 -19.43 -6.44
CA SER A 204 -7.62 -19.14 -5.30
C SER A 204 -6.89 -18.89 -3.96
N MET A 205 -5.68 -19.40 -3.80
CA MET A 205 -4.84 -19.21 -2.60
C MET A 205 -3.67 -18.23 -2.84
N ALA A 206 -3.54 -17.67 -4.05
CA ALA A 206 -2.36 -16.94 -4.48
C ALA A 206 -2.02 -15.76 -3.56
N LEU A 207 -3.01 -14.93 -3.22
CA LEU A 207 -2.81 -13.76 -2.37
C LEU A 207 -2.66 -14.13 -0.89
N THR A 208 -3.21 -15.27 -0.47
CA THR A 208 -3.06 -15.79 0.91
C THR A 208 -1.62 -16.21 1.22
N GLY A 209 -0.88 -16.68 0.21
CA GLY A 209 0.53 -17.03 0.32
C GLY A 209 1.52 -15.87 0.15
N VAL A 210 1.04 -14.63 -0.09
CA VAL A 210 1.90 -13.45 -0.23
C VAL A 210 1.76 -12.57 1.01
N ASP A 211 2.77 -12.62 1.88
CA ASP A 211 2.80 -11.86 3.15
C ASP A 211 2.65 -10.34 2.97
N ASN A 212 3.22 -9.81 1.88
CA ASN A 212 3.26 -8.40 1.53
C ASN A 212 3.61 -8.24 0.04
N LEU A 213 2.73 -7.60 -0.73
CA LEU A 213 2.89 -7.41 -2.18
C LEU A 213 4.05 -6.48 -2.54
N LEU A 214 4.29 -5.43 -1.76
CA LEU A 214 5.41 -4.50 -1.98
C LEU A 214 6.77 -5.18 -1.74
N LYS A 215 6.84 -6.10 -0.76
CA LYS A 215 8.04 -6.93 -0.54
C LYS A 215 8.27 -7.92 -1.68
N ALA A 216 7.20 -8.45 -2.29
CA ALA A 216 7.30 -9.27 -3.49
C ALA A 216 7.83 -8.43 -4.67
N ARG A 217 7.28 -7.23 -4.90
CA ARG A 217 7.75 -6.30 -5.93
C ARG A 217 9.23 -5.97 -5.80
N ARG A 218 9.68 -5.53 -4.62
CA ARG A 218 11.09 -5.17 -4.39
C ARG A 218 12.05 -6.32 -4.71
N LYS A 219 11.65 -7.57 -4.45
CA LYS A 219 12.41 -8.76 -4.87
C LYS A 219 12.44 -8.94 -6.39
N ARG A 220 11.33 -8.68 -7.09
CA ARG A 220 11.26 -8.74 -8.56
C ARG A 220 12.04 -7.60 -9.23
N GLU A 221 12.01 -6.40 -8.66
CA GLU A 221 12.83 -5.25 -9.10
C GLU A 221 14.33 -5.51 -8.89
N ALA A 222 14.74 -6.04 -7.73
CA ALA A 222 16.11 -6.51 -7.50
C ALA A 222 16.55 -7.55 -8.55
N ALA A 223 15.70 -8.53 -8.85
CA ALA A 223 15.98 -9.56 -9.85
C ALA A 223 16.05 -8.99 -11.28
N LYS A 224 15.27 -7.94 -11.61
CA LYS A 224 15.37 -7.23 -12.90
C LYS A 224 16.73 -6.53 -13.07
N GLY A 225 17.43 -6.25 -11.98
CA GLY A 225 18.68 -5.48 -11.99
C GLY A 225 18.48 -4.02 -12.39
N ALA A 226 19.54 -3.24 -12.25
CA ALA A 226 19.55 -1.81 -12.55
C ALA A 226 20.26 -1.51 -13.87
N GLU A 227 19.85 -0.43 -14.52
CA GLU A 227 20.50 0.09 -15.72
C GLU A 227 21.78 0.85 -15.34
N MET A 228 22.73 0.88 -16.27
CA MET A 228 23.94 1.67 -16.14
C MET A 228 23.84 2.87 -17.09
N ALA A 229 24.06 4.07 -16.56
CA ALA A 229 24.12 5.31 -17.32
C ALA A 229 25.58 5.71 -17.58
N PRO A 230 25.92 6.24 -18.77
CA PRO A 230 27.27 6.72 -19.06
C PRO A 230 27.61 7.97 -18.25
N VAL A 231 28.89 8.15 -17.90
CA VAL A 231 29.38 9.30 -17.11
C VAL A 231 30.32 10.15 -17.96
N SER A 232 29.83 11.26 -18.49
CA SER A 232 30.58 12.12 -19.43
C SER A 232 31.72 12.93 -18.80
N SER A 233 31.66 13.22 -17.50
CA SER A 233 32.60 14.14 -16.82
C SER A 233 33.75 13.45 -16.08
N SER A 234 33.94 12.13 -16.24
CA SER A 234 35.00 11.37 -15.56
C SER A 234 36.03 10.85 -16.56
N SER A 235 37.31 10.98 -16.25
CA SER A 235 38.41 10.47 -17.09
C SER A 235 38.68 8.96 -16.93
N PHE A 236 37.98 8.28 -16.01
CA PHE A 236 38.20 6.86 -15.72
C PHE A 236 36.94 6.07 -15.34
N ILE A 237 35.76 6.71 -15.29
CA ILE A 237 34.49 6.03 -14.98
C ILE A 237 33.61 6.18 -16.21
N ASP A 238 33.33 5.07 -16.89
CA ASP A 238 32.62 5.08 -18.15
C ASP A 238 31.10 5.02 -17.95
N GLU A 239 30.65 4.20 -16.99
CA GLU A 239 29.25 3.97 -16.65
C GLU A 239 29.07 3.79 -15.14
N VAL A 240 27.95 4.27 -14.60
CA VAL A 240 27.50 3.99 -13.23
C VAL A 240 26.03 3.58 -13.23
N GLY A 241 25.64 2.70 -12.32
CA GLY A 241 24.24 2.35 -12.09
C GLY A 241 24.01 1.96 -10.65
N TYR A 242 22.77 2.08 -10.17
CA TYR A 242 22.41 1.81 -8.78
C TYR A 242 21.11 1.02 -8.67
N ASP A 243 21.18 -0.09 -7.94
CA ASP A 243 20.02 -0.88 -7.54
C ASP A 243 19.59 -0.48 -6.11
N PRO A 244 18.45 0.23 -5.96
CA PRO A 244 17.93 0.62 -4.65
C PRO A 244 17.42 -0.57 -3.82
N ALA A 245 17.14 -1.73 -4.43
CA ALA A 245 16.62 -2.88 -3.71
C ALA A 245 17.72 -3.65 -2.95
N THR A 246 18.94 -3.70 -3.49
CA THR A 246 20.10 -4.29 -2.81
C THR A 246 21.08 -3.27 -2.21
N ASN A 247 20.87 -1.96 -2.43
CA ASN A 247 21.84 -0.91 -2.12
C ASN A 247 23.22 -1.16 -2.78
N THR A 248 23.20 -1.67 -4.01
CA THR A 248 24.41 -1.96 -4.78
C THR A 248 24.56 -0.95 -5.91
N MET A 249 25.69 -0.24 -5.97
CA MET A 249 26.08 0.52 -7.14
C MET A 249 27.13 -0.25 -7.92
N ALA A 250 26.97 -0.33 -9.25
CA ALA A 250 28.00 -0.79 -10.15
C ALA A 250 28.70 0.39 -10.83
N THR A 251 29.99 0.24 -11.09
CA THR A 251 30.84 1.21 -11.77
C THR A 251 31.67 0.47 -12.82
N ARG A 252 31.61 0.93 -14.07
CA ARG A 252 32.49 0.45 -15.14
C ARG A 252 33.73 1.34 -15.23
N ILE A 253 34.89 0.71 -15.24
CA ILE A 253 36.21 1.35 -15.38
C ILE A 253 36.98 0.52 -16.42
N GLY A 254 37.03 1.02 -17.66
CA GLY A 254 37.42 0.22 -18.82
C GLY A 254 36.51 -0.99 -19.01
N ASP A 255 37.10 -2.15 -19.29
CA ASP A 255 36.33 -3.40 -19.47
C ASP A 255 35.86 -4.05 -18.16
N LYS A 256 36.18 -3.47 -16.99
CA LYS A 256 35.92 -4.08 -15.68
C LYS A 256 34.72 -3.46 -14.99
N LEU A 257 33.86 -4.32 -14.44
CA LEU A 257 32.71 -3.96 -13.62
C LEU A 257 33.05 -4.15 -12.14
N TYR A 258 32.85 -3.09 -11.35
CA TYR A 258 33.07 -3.08 -9.89
C TYR A 258 31.76 -2.80 -9.18
N GLY A 259 31.46 -3.54 -8.10
CA GLY A 259 30.28 -3.34 -7.26
C GLY A 259 30.64 -2.80 -5.89
N HIS A 260 29.82 -1.89 -5.36
CA HIS A 260 30.00 -1.26 -4.04
C HIS A 260 28.66 -1.17 -3.30
N ARG A 261 28.64 -1.45 -1.98
CA ARG A 261 27.44 -1.33 -1.15
C ARG A 261 27.23 0.12 -0.67
N VAL A 262 26.52 0.93 -1.45
CA VAL A 262 26.31 2.37 -1.19
C VAL A 262 24.84 2.71 -0.98
N ASN A 263 24.53 3.79 -0.26
CA ASN A 263 23.18 4.32 -0.18
C ASN A 263 22.84 5.24 -1.38
N GLN A 264 21.55 5.50 -1.59
CA GLN A 264 21.05 6.33 -2.69
C GLN A 264 21.66 7.74 -2.71
N HIS A 265 21.92 8.35 -1.54
CA HIS A 265 22.53 9.67 -1.45
C HIS A 265 23.98 9.69 -1.96
N MET A 266 24.77 8.65 -1.67
CA MET A 266 26.14 8.51 -2.19
C MET A 266 26.15 8.30 -3.71
N PHE A 267 25.21 7.51 -4.24
CA PHE A 267 25.03 7.37 -5.69
C PHE A 267 24.61 8.70 -6.34
N ALA A 268 23.62 9.40 -5.80
CA ALA A 268 23.17 10.69 -6.31
C ALA A 268 24.28 11.75 -6.27
N ALA A 269 25.10 11.76 -5.21
CA ALA A 269 26.27 12.63 -5.11
C ALA A 269 27.36 12.30 -6.13
N LEU A 270 27.49 11.05 -6.57
CA LEU A 270 28.40 10.66 -7.66
C LEU A 270 27.82 11.06 -9.03
N ALA A 271 26.57 10.66 -9.29
CA ALA A 271 25.92 10.79 -10.60
C ALA A 271 25.66 12.25 -11.01
N ASN A 272 25.37 13.13 -10.05
CA ASN A 272 25.09 14.55 -10.29
C ASN A 272 26.33 15.47 -10.11
N SER A 273 27.53 14.90 -9.94
CA SER A 273 28.75 15.69 -9.74
C SER A 273 29.43 16.07 -11.05
N GLU A 274 29.85 17.32 -11.19
CA GLU A 274 30.76 17.77 -12.26
C GLU A 274 32.12 17.06 -12.23
N ARG A 275 32.49 16.45 -11.09
CA ARG A 275 33.77 15.75 -10.88
C ARG A 275 33.52 14.36 -10.25
N PRO A 276 32.90 13.41 -10.99
CA PRO A 276 32.50 12.11 -10.43
C PRO A 276 33.69 11.35 -9.85
N GLY A 277 34.84 11.34 -10.55
CA GLY A 277 36.05 10.67 -10.07
C GLY A 277 36.56 11.15 -8.70
N THR A 278 36.38 12.43 -8.36
CA THR A 278 36.73 12.97 -7.03
C THR A 278 35.75 12.47 -5.96
N ILE A 279 34.45 12.45 -6.26
CA ILE A 279 33.44 11.93 -5.34
C ILE A 279 33.62 10.41 -5.13
N PHE A 280 33.90 9.66 -6.19
CA PHE A 280 34.18 8.23 -6.12
C PHE A 280 35.37 7.94 -5.19
N ASN A 281 36.50 8.60 -5.40
CA ASN A 281 37.69 8.43 -4.55
C ASN A 281 37.45 8.83 -3.09
N LYS A 282 36.62 9.86 -2.83
CA LYS A 282 36.35 10.37 -1.48
C LYS A 282 35.31 9.55 -0.71
N LEU A 283 34.23 9.11 -1.38
CA LEU A 283 33.06 8.51 -0.73
C LEU A 283 32.93 7.00 -0.96
N ILE A 284 33.40 6.46 -2.09
CA ILE A 284 33.01 5.13 -2.57
C ILE A 284 34.18 4.14 -2.58
N ARG A 285 35.40 4.58 -2.91
CA ARG A 285 36.58 3.73 -3.04
C ARG A 285 36.88 2.85 -1.82
N ASN A 286 36.57 3.34 -0.62
CA ASN A 286 36.82 2.64 0.65
C ASN A 286 35.58 1.90 1.20
N VAL A 287 34.48 1.85 0.44
CA VAL A 287 33.23 1.16 0.80
C VAL A 287 33.37 -0.34 0.48
N PRO A 288 32.84 -1.25 1.32
CA PRO A 288 32.84 -2.67 1.03
C PRO A 288 32.32 -3.00 -0.37
N GLY A 289 33.08 -3.83 -1.08
CA GLY A 289 32.72 -4.32 -2.39
C GLY A 289 31.45 -5.20 -2.37
N ALA A 290 30.80 -5.29 -3.51
CA ALA A 290 29.69 -6.20 -3.78
C ALA A 290 29.99 -7.01 -5.05
N GLY A 291 29.64 -8.29 -5.06
CA GLY A 291 29.67 -9.08 -6.28
C GLY A 291 28.58 -8.58 -7.24
N VAL A 292 28.97 -8.14 -8.43
CA VAL A 292 28.04 -7.70 -9.49
C VAL A 292 28.39 -8.35 -10.82
N GLU A 293 27.37 -8.62 -11.62
CA GLU A 293 27.49 -9.12 -12.99
C GLU A 293 26.64 -8.26 -13.94
N LYS A 294 27.08 -8.09 -15.20
CA LYS A 294 26.31 -7.41 -16.27
C LYS A 294 25.63 -8.48 -17.12
N CYS A 295 24.31 -8.43 -17.22
CA CYS A 295 23.55 -9.38 -18.03
C CYS A 295 23.86 -9.18 -19.52
N PRO A 296 24.36 -10.21 -20.25
CA PRO A 296 24.69 -10.07 -21.67
C PRO A 296 23.47 -9.87 -22.58
N LYS A 297 22.25 -10.14 -22.10
CA LYS A 297 21.00 -10.04 -22.89
C LYS A 297 20.31 -8.68 -22.79
N CYS A 298 20.39 -8.01 -21.65
CA CYS A 298 19.69 -6.74 -21.41
C CYS A 298 20.58 -5.59 -20.93
N GLY A 299 21.90 -5.82 -20.76
CA GLY A 299 22.86 -4.80 -20.35
C GLY A 299 22.73 -4.31 -18.90
N ARG A 300 21.65 -4.63 -18.20
CA ARG A 300 21.47 -4.34 -16.77
C ARG A 300 22.46 -5.12 -15.92
N PHE A 301 22.87 -4.55 -14.80
CA PHE A 301 23.66 -5.26 -13.80
C PHE A 301 22.79 -5.75 -12.64
N SER A 302 23.23 -6.83 -11.99
CA SER A 302 22.61 -7.40 -10.81
C SER A 302 23.68 -7.77 -9.79
N ASN A 303 23.30 -7.80 -8.50
CA ASN A 303 24.13 -8.38 -7.46
C ASN A 303 24.14 -9.91 -7.61
N ILE A 304 25.31 -10.54 -7.52
CA ILE A 304 25.49 -12.00 -7.72
C ILE A 304 24.71 -12.82 -6.68
N GLU A 305 24.39 -12.24 -5.52
CA GLU A 305 23.52 -12.86 -4.49
C GLU A 305 22.04 -12.99 -4.96
N VAL A 306 21.65 -12.33 -6.06
CA VAL A 306 20.27 -12.30 -6.60
C VAL A 306 20.24 -12.84 -8.03
N SER A 307 19.48 -13.92 -8.24
CA SER A 307 19.30 -14.50 -9.58
C SER A 307 18.60 -13.52 -10.52
N HIS A 308 19.31 -13.11 -11.59
CA HIS A 308 18.83 -12.14 -12.55
C HIS A 308 17.69 -12.65 -13.43
N VAL A 309 16.68 -11.80 -13.66
CA VAL A 309 15.55 -12.03 -14.56
C VAL A 309 15.42 -10.85 -15.51
N CYS A 310 15.83 -11.02 -16.78
CA CYS A 310 15.78 -9.94 -17.76
C CYS A 310 14.35 -9.38 -17.88
N PRO A 311 14.13 -8.07 -17.70
CA PRO A 311 12.83 -7.47 -17.94
C PRO A 311 12.48 -7.59 -19.43
N LYS A 312 11.40 -8.31 -19.74
CA LYS A 312 10.90 -8.44 -21.12
C LYS A 312 9.91 -7.33 -21.49
N GLY A 313 9.42 -6.60 -20.48
CA GLY A 313 8.41 -5.55 -20.63
C GLY A 313 7.09 -6.07 -21.21
N HIS A 314 6.25 -5.12 -21.60
CA HIS A 314 5.11 -5.38 -22.46
C HIS A 314 5.58 -5.49 -23.92
N ARG A 315 5.09 -6.50 -24.65
CA ARG A 315 5.25 -6.56 -26.12
C ARG A 315 4.48 -5.42 -26.78
N PRO A 316 4.84 -4.97 -28.00
CA PRO A 316 4.07 -4.00 -28.76
C PRO A 316 2.59 -4.39 -28.91
N ALA A 317 1.73 -3.40 -29.10
CA ALA A 317 0.32 -3.60 -29.35
C ALA A 317 0.07 -4.48 -30.58
N ALA A 318 -0.83 -5.46 -30.43
CA ALA A 318 -1.25 -6.37 -31.49
C ALA A 318 -2.74 -6.19 -31.73
N GLU A 319 -3.15 -6.00 -32.99
CA GLU A 319 -4.55 -5.86 -33.38
C GLU A 319 -5.25 -7.23 -33.30
N LEU A 320 -5.78 -7.55 -32.12
CA LEU A 320 -6.62 -8.72 -31.89
C LEU A 320 -8.05 -8.27 -31.60
N ASN A 321 -9.00 -8.88 -32.31
CA ASN A 321 -10.44 -8.64 -32.18
C ASN A 321 -10.84 -7.15 -32.20
N PRO A 322 -10.46 -6.35 -33.23
CA PRO A 322 -10.81 -4.93 -33.31
C PRO A 322 -12.32 -4.68 -33.20
N GLU A 323 -13.16 -5.57 -33.75
CA GLU A 323 -14.61 -5.54 -33.61
C GLU A 323 -15.13 -5.64 -32.16
N HIS A 324 -14.39 -6.32 -31.27
CA HIS A 324 -14.75 -6.37 -29.85
C HIS A 324 -14.44 -5.01 -29.20
N THR A 325 -13.25 -4.46 -29.45
CA THR A 325 -12.83 -3.16 -28.92
C THR A 325 -13.77 -2.04 -29.37
N GLU A 326 -14.21 -2.04 -30.63
CA GLU A 326 -15.18 -1.07 -31.16
C GLU A 326 -16.58 -1.26 -30.55
N ARG A 327 -17.06 -2.51 -30.37
CA ARG A 327 -18.31 -2.76 -29.63
C ARG A 327 -18.23 -2.33 -28.17
N ALA A 328 -17.09 -2.56 -27.52
CA ALA A 328 -16.82 -2.11 -26.16
C ALA A 328 -16.84 -0.57 -26.08
N ARG A 329 -16.23 0.14 -27.04
CA ARG A 329 -16.25 1.61 -27.15
C ARG A 329 -17.68 2.15 -27.25
N ARG A 330 -18.49 1.63 -28.18
CA ARG A 330 -19.90 2.04 -28.34
C ARG A 330 -20.73 1.75 -27.09
N ARG A 331 -20.50 0.61 -26.43
CA ARG A 331 -21.16 0.28 -25.17
C ARG A 331 -20.73 1.22 -24.04
N ALA A 332 -19.45 1.59 -23.97
CA ALA A 332 -18.94 2.58 -23.03
C ALA A 332 -19.59 3.95 -23.24
N GLU A 333 -19.73 4.40 -24.49
CA GLU A 333 -20.37 5.67 -24.84
C GLU A 333 -21.82 5.75 -24.33
N ILE A 334 -22.63 4.73 -24.64
CA ILE A 334 -24.03 4.62 -24.19
C ILE A 334 -24.13 4.63 -22.65
N VAL A 335 -23.26 3.87 -21.97
CA VAL A 335 -23.25 3.80 -20.50
C VAL A 335 -22.84 5.16 -19.92
N ALA A 336 -21.77 5.79 -20.41
CA ALA A 336 -21.30 7.09 -19.96
C ALA A 336 -22.38 8.18 -20.15
N ALA A 337 -23.08 8.19 -21.30
CA ALA A 337 -24.20 9.09 -21.56
C ALA A 337 -25.36 8.88 -20.56
N SER A 338 -25.74 7.63 -20.29
CA SER A 338 -26.82 7.32 -19.32
C SER A 338 -26.48 7.74 -17.87
N ARG A 339 -25.19 7.73 -17.51
CA ARG A 339 -24.69 8.04 -16.15
C ARG A 339 -24.33 9.52 -15.95
N SER A 340 -24.28 10.33 -17.02
CA SER A 340 -23.92 11.75 -17.00
C SER A 340 -25.10 12.72 -17.24
N HIS A 341 -26.33 12.19 -17.34
CA HIS A 341 -27.51 12.99 -17.67
C HIS A 341 -27.70 14.20 -16.74
N GLY A 342 -27.91 15.38 -17.33
CA GLY A 342 -28.08 16.65 -16.62
C GLY A 342 -26.78 17.38 -16.24
N ILE A 343 -25.60 16.83 -16.53
CA ILE A 343 -24.31 17.52 -16.36
C ILE A 343 -23.76 17.88 -17.72
N VAL A 344 -23.68 19.19 -17.99
CA VAL A 344 -22.78 19.73 -19.00
C VAL A 344 -21.38 19.69 -18.38
N PRO A 345 -20.41 18.95 -18.95
CA PRO A 345 -19.04 19.03 -18.46
C PRO A 345 -18.55 20.46 -18.64
N GLU A 346 -18.04 21.08 -17.58
CA GLU A 346 -17.34 22.36 -17.73
C GLU A 346 -16.23 22.17 -18.77
N PRO A 347 -16.14 23.03 -19.80
CA PRO A 347 -15.07 22.92 -20.77
C PRO A 347 -13.75 23.15 -20.04
N LYS A 348 -13.04 22.05 -19.73
CA LYS A 348 -11.66 22.10 -19.24
C LYS A 348 -10.87 22.90 -20.26
N THR A 349 -10.63 24.17 -19.95
CA THR A 349 -9.84 25.10 -20.77
C THR A 349 -8.59 24.35 -21.15
N GLU A 350 -8.36 24.15 -22.46
CA GLU A 350 -7.35 23.20 -22.94
C GLU A 350 -6.05 23.41 -22.16
N GLN A 351 -5.73 22.47 -21.28
CA GLN A 351 -4.39 22.34 -20.73
C GLN A 351 -3.53 21.77 -21.87
N LYS A 352 -3.30 22.64 -22.86
CA LYS A 352 -2.34 22.51 -23.94
C LYS A 352 -1.06 22.05 -23.27
N ALA A 353 -0.74 20.76 -23.45
CA ALA A 353 0.28 20.07 -22.66
C ALA A 353 1.54 20.94 -22.64
N ALA A 354 1.82 21.54 -21.48
CA ALA A 354 2.76 22.65 -21.43
C ALA A 354 4.12 22.13 -21.87
N PRO A 355 4.78 22.74 -22.90
CA PRO A 355 6.14 22.37 -23.21
C PRO A 355 6.97 22.54 -21.94
N ALA A 356 7.68 21.48 -21.56
CA ALA A 356 8.30 21.36 -20.24
C ALA A 356 9.14 22.62 -19.93
N LYS A 357 8.67 23.44 -18.99
CA LYS A 357 9.34 24.70 -18.67
C LYS A 357 10.71 24.38 -18.06
N PRO A 358 11.82 24.95 -18.58
CA PRO A 358 13.09 24.85 -17.89
C PRO A 358 12.98 25.52 -16.52
N ALA A 359 13.44 24.83 -15.48
CA ALA A 359 13.31 25.29 -14.10
C ALA A 359 14.05 26.61 -13.89
N LYS A 360 13.35 27.64 -13.41
CA LYS A 360 13.96 28.88 -12.89
C LYS A 360 14.11 28.78 -11.36
N PRO A 361 15.19 29.36 -10.79
CA PRO A 361 15.45 29.31 -9.35
C PRO A 361 14.41 30.10 -8.55
N SER A 362 14.17 29.66 -7.31
CA SER A 362 13.19 30.28 -6.40
C SER A 362 13.67 31.63 -5.83
N PRO A 363 12.78 32.61 -5.61
CA PRO A 363 13.12 33.90 -5.03
C PRO A 363 13.31 33.83 -3.50
N ALA A 364 14.04 34.82 -2.96
CA ALA A 364 14.37 34.92 -1.54
C ALA A 364 13.17 35.39 -0.67
N PRO A 365 13.08 34.98 0.61
CA PRO A 365 11.96 35.31 1.49
C PRO A 365 12.06 36.69 2.16
N ALA A 366 10.91 37.33 2.37
CA ALA A 366 10.75 38.64 3.02
C ALA A 366 10.75 38.56 4.57
N PRO A 367 11.08 39.65 5.29
CA PRO A 367 11.20 39.65 6.76
C PRO A 367 9.85 39.66 7.50
N LYS A 368 9.81 39.10 8.73
CA LYS A 368 8.63 39.03 9.60
C LYS A 368 8.70 40.00 10.79
N ARG A 369 7.53 40.48 11.21
CA ARG A 369 7.27 41.25 12.45
C ARG A 369 7.41 40.39 13.73
N PRO A 370 7.69 40.99 14.91
CA PRO A 370 7.70 40.31 16.19
C PRO A 370 6.30 40.07 16.77
N ALA A 371 6.18 39.09 17.69
CA ALA A 371 4.96 38.74 18.43
C ALA A 371 5.18 38.75 19.95
N ALA A 372 4.09 38.89 20.72
CA ALA A 372 4.11 39.18 22.16
C ALA A 372 4.20 37.93 23.08
N ALA A 373 4.43 38.19 24.37
CA ALA A 373 4.75 37.19 25.40
C ALA A 373 3.55 36.48 26.05
N ALA A 374 3.80 35.34 26.69
CA ALA A 374 2.83 34.50 27.41
C ALA A 374 2.99 34.58 28.95
N PRO A 375 1.93 34.29 29.75
CA PRO A 375 1.94 34.40 31.22
C PRO A 375 2.38 33.13 31.97
N LYS A 376 2.64 33.28 33.28
CA LYS A 376 3.17 32.25 34.21
C LYS A 376 2.09 31.35 34.86
N PRO A 377 2.44 30.13 35.33
CA PRO A 377 1.51 29.20 36.00
C PRO A 377 1.41 29.38 37.53
N ALA A 378 0.39 28.75 38.14
CA ALA A 378 0.10 28.74 39.58
C ALA A 378 0.43 27.38 40.26
N PRO A 379 0.55 27.30 41.61
CA PRO A 379 1.29 26.23 42.29
C PRO A 379 0.45 25.05 42.88
N ALA A 380 1.18 24.00 43.29
CA ALA A 380 0.66 22.68 43.69
C ALA A 380 0.12 22.56 45.14
N ARG A 381 -0.59 21.45 45.42
CA ARG A 381 -1.09 21.05 46.76
C ARG A 381 -0.30 19.87 47.36
N LYS A 382 -0.31 19.80 48.70
CA LYS A 382 0.45 18.86 49.56
C LYS A 382 -0.29 17.53 49.84
N PRO A 383 0.41 16.45 50.28
CA PRO A 383 -0.16 15.13 50.56
C PRO A 383 -0.69 14.96 52.00
N ILE A 384 -1.42 13.87 52.25
CA ILE A 384 -1.91 13.44 53.58
C ILE A 384 -1.36 12.04 53.91
N SER A 385 -1.06 11.79 55.19
CA SER A 385 -0.42 10.57 55.72
C SER A 385 -1.17 9.96 56.91
N GLY A 386 -1.16 8.63 57.06
CA GLY A 386 -1.55 7.92 58.30
C GLY A 386 -1.65 6.38 58.08
N LEU A 387 -0.80 5.55 58.71
CA LEU A 387 -1.02 4.82 59.99
C LEU A 387 -1.98 3.59 59.83
N LYS A 388 -1.75 2.35 60.32
CA LYS A 388 -0.81 1.74 61.32
C LYS A 388 -0.60 0.22 61.05
N LYS A 389 0.34 -0.40 61.78
CA LYS A 389 0.54 -1.87 62.02
C LYS A 389 -0.06 -2.23 63.40
N ALA A 390 -0.29 -3.48 63.87
CA ALA A 390 -0.46 -4.89 63.40
C ALA A 390 -0.82 -5.71 64.70
N PRO A 391 -0.62 -7.05 64.91
CA PRO A 391 -0.47 -8.24 64.05
C PRO A 391 -1.41 -9.43 64.46
N ALA A 392 -1.33 -10.61 63.79
CA ALA A 392 -1.35 -11.99 64.36
C ALA A 392 -1.71 -13.07 63.32
N LYS A 393 -1.27 -14.33 63.51
CA LYS A 393 -1.47 -15.46 62.59
C LYS A 393 -2.78 -16.22 62.85
N ALA A 394 -3.49 -16.57 61.78
CA ALA A 394 -4.47 -17.67 61.72
C ALA A 394 -4.34 -18.41 60.37
N ALA A 395 -4.83 -19.65 60.29
CA ALA A 395 -4.69 -20.51 59.11
C ALA A 395 -5.32 -19.88 57.85
N LYS A 396 -4.70 -20.08 56.67
CA LYS A 396 -5.20 -19.56 55.39
C LYS A 396 -6.60 -20.13 55.06
N PRO A 397 -7.68 -19.33 55.03
CA PRO A 397 -8.82 -19.69 54.21
C PRO A 397 -8.39 -19.70 52.73
N ALA A 398 -9.07 -20.48 51.89
CA ALA A 398 -8.90 -20.37 50.45
C ALA A 398 -9.14 -18.90 50.04
N PRO A 399 -8.31 -18.32 49.14
CA PRO A 399 -8.46 -16.92 48.76
C PRO A 399 -9.88 -16.70 48.23
N ALA A 400 -10.59 -15.73 48.83
CA ALA A 400 -11.92 -15.36 48.38
C ALA A 400 -11.85 -15.07 46.88
N ARG A 401 -12.69 -15.76 46.08
CA ARG A 401 -12.72 -15.57 44.62
C ARG A 401 -12.82 -14.07 44.35
N PRO A 402 -11.88 -13.47 43.58
CA PRO A 402 -11.94 -12.05 43.24
C PRO A 402 -13.35 -11.64 42.79
N ALA A 403 -13.87 -10.53 43.29
CA ALA A 403 -15.27 -10.12 43.09
C ALA A 403 -15.68 -10.02 41.60
N HIS A 404 -14.71 -9.84 40.70
CA HIS A 404 -14.92 -9.87 39.25
C HIS A 404 -15.33 -11.24 38.67
N LEU A 405 -15.19 -12.33 39.44
CA LEU A 405 -15.54 -13.70 39.04
C LEU A 405 -17.00 -14.08 39.34
N VAL A 406 -17.81 -13.22 39.97
CA VAL A 406 -19.17 -13.57 40.44
C VAL A 406 -20.24 -13.42 39.34
N ASN A 407 -19.94 -12.73 38.25
CA ASN A 407 -20.92 -12.42 37.21
C ASN A 407 -21.31 -13.64 36.32
N PRO A 408 -22.55 -13.66 35.79
CA PRO A 408 -23.08 -14.76 34.97
C PRO A 408 -22.41 -14.88 33.59
N ILE A 409 -22.68 -15.99 32.91
CA ILE A 409 -22.22 -16.27 31.55
C ILE A 409 -22.73 -15.17 30.60
N MET A 410 -21.81 -14.51 29.88
CA MET A 410 -22.14 -13.41 28.98
C MET A 410 -22.58 -13.93 27.60
N ASP A 411 -23.72 -13.46 27.11
CA ASP A 411 -24.19 -13.79 25.76
C ASP A 411 -23.29 -13.20 24.67
N ASN A 412 -23.26 -13.83 23.49
CA ASN A 412 -22.47 -13.42 22.34
C ASN A 412 -22.78 -11.99 21.85
N ARG A 413 -24.03 -11.53 21.96
CA ARG A 413 -24.43 -10.16 21.59
C ARG A 413 -23.94 -9.16 22.62
N VAL A 414 -23.96 -9.52 23.91
CA VAL A 414 -23.43 -8.69 25.01
C VAL A 414 -21.91 -8.57 24.89
N TYR A 415 -21.21 -9.69 24.68
CA TYR A 415 -19.76 -9.72 24.43
C TYR A 415 -19.35 -8.77 23.29
N ARG A 416 -20.00 -8.89 22.12
CA ARG A 416 -19.69 -8.01 20.99
C ARG A 416 -19.97 -6.55 21.32
N ARG A 417 -21.11 -6.24 21.93
CA ARG A 417 -21.47 -4.87 22.34
C ARG A 417 -20.45 -4.26 23.30
N GLU A 418 -19.95 -5.01 24.29
CA GLU A 418 -18.95 -4.51 25.24
C GLU A 418 -17.57 -4.33 24.58
N VAL A 419 -17.15 -5.26 23.71
CA VAL A 419 -15.89 -5.11 22.94
C VAL A 419 -15.95 -3.95 21.95
N ASP A 420 -17.06 -3.80 21.21
CA ASP A 420 -17.27 -2.71 20.24
C ASP A 420 -17.37 -1.34 20.94
N ALA A 421 -17.93 -1.30 22.16
CA ALA A 421 -17.92 -0.10 23.00
C ALA A 421 -16.49 0.29 23.44
N LEU A 422 -15.66 -0.67 23.85
CA LEU A 422 -14.26 -0.41 24.21
C LEU A 422 -13.40 0.00 22.99
N GLN A 423 -13.64 -0.59 21.82
CA GLN A 423 -13.00 -0.15 20.57
C GLN A 423 -13.43 1.25 20.14
N THR A 424 -14.71 1.58 20.29
CA THR A 424 -15.23 2.93 20.01
C THR A 424 -14.64 3.96 20.98
N ALA A 425 -14.59 3.65 22.28
CA ALA A 425 -14.00 4.52 23.30
C ALA A 425 -12.49 4.72 23.09
N GLY A 426 -11.76 3.70 22.64
CA GLY A 426 -10.34 3.85 22.27
C GLY A 426 -10.18 4.80 21.08
N LYS A 427 -11.01 4.64 20.04
CA LYS A 427 -10.97 5.51 18.85
C LYS A 427 -11.28 6.98 19.16
N SER A 428 -12.22 7.27 20.06
CA SER A 428 -12.52 8.66 20.46
C SER A 428 -11.35 9.34 21.20
N GLU A 429 -10.49 8.56 21.85
CA GLU A 429 -9.27 9.04 22.53
C GLU A 429 -8.03 9.07 21.62
N GLY A 430 -8.17 8.69 20.33
CA GLY A 430 -7.07 8.59 19.37
C GLY A 430 -6.26 7.29 19.44
N PHE A 431 -6.76 6.27 20.15
CA PHE A 431 -6.05 5.03 20.44
C PHE A 431 -6.59 3.84 19.65
N ILE A 432 -5.70 2.93 19.23
CA ILE A 432 -6.10 1.65 18.61
C ILE A 432 -6.16 0.58 19.71
N PHE A 433 -7.36 0.14 20.06
CA PHE A 433 -7.58 -0.94 21.03
C PHE A 433 -7.59 -2.31 20.36
N ARG A 434 -6.77 -3.25 20.85
CA ARG A 434 -6.81 -4.67 20.45
C ARG A 434 -6.99 -5.57 21.66
N GLY A 435 -8.21 -6.06 21.84
CA GLY A 435 -8.51 -7.13 22.80
C GLY A 435 -8.19 -8.49 22.19
N ASN A 436 -7.20 -9.21 22.75
CA ASN A 436 -6.86 -10.56 22.29
C ASN A 436 -7.60 -11.59 23.17
N GLY A 437 -8.70 -12.11 22.63
CA GLY A 437 -9.73 -12.89 23.35
C GLY A 437 -9.27 -14.01 24.30
N PRO A 438 -8.18 -14.77 24.05
CA PRO A 438 -7.73 -15.80 24.98
C PRO A 438 -6.77 -15.28 26.07
N ALA A 439 -6.18 -14.09 25.95
CA ALA A 439 -4.95 -13.73 26.69
C ALA A 439 -5.12 -12.75 27.86
N ARG A 440 -6.35 -12.35 28.24
CA ARG A 440 -6.63 -11.27 29.22
C ARG A 440 -5.80 -10.01 28.96
N ARG A 441 -5.65 -9.64 27.69
CA ARG A 441 -4.70 -8.62 27.24
C ARG A 441 -5.39 -7.42 26.60
N ALA A 442 -4.97 -6.24 27.03
CA ALA A 442 -5.18 -4.99 26.32
C ALA A 442 -3.87 -4.57 25.63
N GLU A 443 -3.88 -4.50 24.30
CA GLU A 443 -2.83 -3.83 23.52
C GLU A 443 -3.40 -2.48 23.04
N VAL A 444 -2.69 -1.40 23.34
CA VAL A 444 -3.07 -0.03 22.97
C VAL A 444 -1.87 0.66 22.33
N SER A 445 -2.09 1.29 21.17
CA SER A 445 -1.06 2.06 20.47
C SER A 445 -1.58 3.42 20.04
N LEU A 446 -0.69 4.41 20.04
CA LEU A 446 -0.93 5.68 19.36
C LEU A 446 -1.07 5.40 17.86
N GLY A 447 -1.98 6.12 17.18
CA GLY A 447 -2.24 5.91 15.74
C GLY A 447 -1.01 6.08 14.84
N THR A 448 0.01 6.80 15.32
CA THR A 448 1.31 7.03 14.67
C THR A 448 2.27 5.83 14.71
N GLY A 449 1.98 4.79 15.50
CA GLY A 449 2.77 3.54 15.56
C GLY A 449 4.12 3.63 16.28
N SER A 450 4.52 4.82 16.76
CA SER A 450 5.77 5.04 17.50
C SER A 450 5.79 4.39 18.88
N TYR A 451 4.62 4.31 19.54
CA TYR A 451 4.46 3.84 20.91
C TYR A 451 3.32 2.82 21.05
N ALA A 452 3.62 1.68 21.68
CA ALA A 452 2.64 0.66 22.00
C ALA A 452 2.80 0.19 23.46
N ALA A 453 1.75 0.38 24.25
CA ALA A 453 1.65 -0.15 25.60
C ALA A 453 0.79 -1.42 25.58
N ARG A 454 1.31 -2.46 26.23
CA ARG A 454 0.63 -3.74 26.43
C ARG A 454 0.46 -3.98 27.91
N ILE A 455 -0.77 -4.21 28.32
CA ILE A 455 -1.15 -4.54 29.69
C ILE A 455 -1.80 -5.92 29.68
N ASP A 456 -1.08 -6.90 30.23
CA ASP A 456 -1.63 -8.22 30.53
C ASP A 456 -2.25 -8.20 31.94
N VAL A 457 -3.42 -8.81 32.12
CA VAL A 457 -4.08 -8.95 33.43
C VAL A 457 -3.88 -10.37 33.95
N GLU A 458 -3.11 -10.51 35.02
CA GLU A 458 -2.74 -11.80 35.63
C GLU A 458 -3.95 -12.48 36.31
N PRO A 459 -3.86 -13.78 36.67
CA PRO A 459 -4.94 -14.54 37.32
C PRO A 459 -5.56 -13.87 38.57
N ASP A 460 -4.74 -13.20 39.37
CA ASP A 460 -5.11 -12.50 40.61
C ASP A 460 -5.70 -11.08 40.39
N GLY A 461 -5.69 -10.61 39.14
CA GLY A 461 -6.13 -9.26 38.78
C GLY A 461 -5.03 -8.18 38.82
N THR A 462 -3.77 -8.56 39.08
CA THR A 462 -2.64 -7.62 38.95
C THR A 462 -2.39 -7.26 37.48
N LEU A 463 -1.93 -6.02 37.25
CA LEU A 463 -1.66 -5.49 35.91
C LEU A 463 -0.17 -5.55 35.61
N LYS A 464 0.20 -6.30 34.56
CA LYS A 464 1.58 -6.41 34.09
C LYS A 464 1.78 -5.54 32.86
N ARG A 465 2.47 -4.42 33.06
CA ARG A 465 2.86 -3.47 32.02
C ARG A 465 4.05 -3.98 31.22
N SER A 466 3.97 -3.88 29.91
CA SER A 466 5.09 -4.02 28.97
C SER A 466 4.95 -2.96 27.88
N VAL A 467 6.04 -2.30 27.53
CA VAL A 467 6.09 -1.28 26.48
C VAL A 467 6.92 -1.83 25.33
N ALA A 468 6.43 -1.67 24.11
CA ALA A 468 7.17 -1.99 22.89
C ALA A 468 7.48 -0.70 22.13
N ASN A 469 8.67 -0.66 21.54
CA ASN A 469 9.32 0.49 20.86
C ASN A 469 9.86 1.58 21.81
N VAL A 470 10.50 2.58 21.21
CA VAL A 470 11.51 3.50 21.77
C VAL A 470 11.02 4.20 23.06
N PRO A 471 11.88 4.39 24.09
CA PRO A 471 11.53 5.16 25.27
C PRO A 471 11.07 6.58 24.91
N VAL A 472 9.95 6.97 25.50
CA VAL A 472 9.25 8.24 25.28
C VAL A 472 10.07 9.47 25.70
N GLU A 473 11.17 9.24 26.43
CA GLU A 473 12.22 10.21 26.78
C GLU A 473 12.82 10.94 25.56
N ALA A 474 12.60 10.46 24.33
CA ALA A 474 12.99 11.13 23.10
C ALA A 474 12.00 12.21 22.60
N PHE A 475 10.79 12.30 23.17
CA PHE A 475 9.70 13.15 22.65
C PHE A 475 8.84 13.76 23.78
N ASP A 476 9.25 14.92 24.31
CA ASP A 476 8.54 15.64 25.39
C ASP A 476 7.05 15.91 25.09
N ALA A 477 6.70 16.15 23.84
CA ALA A 477 5.33 16.38 23.40
C ALA A 477 4.45 15.11 23.48
N ASP A 478 5.03 13.93 23.25
CA ASP A 478 4.31 12.66 23.21
C ASP A 478 4.18 12.02 24.61
N GLN A 479 4.92 12.51 25.62
CA GLN A 479 4.92 11.93 26.96
C GLN A 479 3.57 12.04 27.67
N ALA A 480 2.86 13.16 27.52
CA ALA A 480 1.54 13.35 28.10
C ALA A 480 0.49 12.41 27.46
N ASP A 481 0.52 12.26 26.13
CA ASP A 481 -0.38 11.36 25.39
C ASP A 481 -0.05 9.88 25.65
N ALA A 482 1.23 9.53 25.76
CA ALA A 482 1.66 8.18 26.17
C ALA A 482 1.15 7.83 27.57
N LEU A 483 1.31 8.72 28.55
CA LEU A 483 0.80 8.51 29.92
C LEU A 483 -0.74 8.46 29.97
N ARG A 484 -1.45 9.30 29.18
CA ARG A 484 -2.92 9.21 29.04
C ARG A 484 -3.32 7.85 28.45
N MET A 485 -2.63 7.40 27.41
CA MET A 485 -2.87 6.11 26.76
C MET A 485 -2.65 4.94 27.72
N GLU A 486 -1.59 4.97 28.54
CA GLU A 486 -1.32 3.92 29.52
C GLU A 486 -2.34 3.89 30.66
N ALA A 487 -2.74 5.06 31.17
CA ALA A 487 -3.78 5.17 32.19
C ALA A 487 -5.13 4.63 31.66
N TRP A 488 -5.51 5.03 30.45
CA TRP A 488 -6.71 4.55 29.77
C TRP A 488 -6.65 3.04 29.48
N ALA A 489 -5.49 2.54 29.03
CA ALA A 489 -5.25 1.12 28.83
C ALA A 489 -5.41 0.32 30.14
N ALA A 490 -4.88 0.83 31.25
CA ALA A 490 -4.94 0.16 32.56
C ALA A 490 -6.38 0.08 33.09
N GLU A 491 -7.14 1.17 32.98
CA GLU A 491 -8.55 1.22 33.38
C GLU A 491 -9.42 0.22 32.59
N ASN A 492 -9.15 0.09 31.29
CA ASN A 492 -9.94 -0.74 30.39
C ASN A 492 -9.43 -2.19 30.27
N ALA A 493 -8.19 -2.48 30.66
CA ALA A 493 -7.65 -3.85 30.73
C ALA A 493 -8.46 -4.74 31.69
N LEU A 494 -8.86 -4.21 32.85
CA LEU A 494 -9.72 -4.94 33.80
C LEU A 494 -11.12 -5.22 33.23
N LYS A 495 -11.66 -4.34 32.39
CA LYS A 495 -12.94 -4.55 31.69
C LYS A 495 -12.79 -5.68 30.67
N MET A 496 -11.73 -5.67 29.85
CA MET A 496 -11.44 -6.77 28.93
C MET A 496 -11.16 -8.10 29.63
N ALA A 497 -10.45 -8.13 30.75
CA ALA A 497 -10.21 -9.37 31.49
C ALA A 497 -11.52 -10.04 31.95
N ARG A 498 -12.49 -9.24 32.43
CA ARG A 498 -13.84 -9.70 32.78
C ARG A 498 -14.59 -10.27 31.57
N ILE A 499 -14.56 -9.57 30.44
CA ILE A 499 -15.16 -10.00 29.18
C ILE A 499 -14.53 -11.32 28.69
N THR A 500 -13.21 -11.42 28.72
CA THR A 500 -12.44 -12.64 28.37
C THR A 500 -12.78 -13.82 29.28
N ASP A 501 -12.87 -13.60 30.60
CA ASP A 501 -13.21 -14.66 31.55
C ASP A 501 -14.65 -15.15 31.38
N ALA A 502 -15.59 -14.24 31.08
CA ALA A 502 -16.97 -14.59 30.79
C ALA A 502 -17.09 -15.44 29.52
N GLU A 503 -16.34 -15.12 28.44
CA GLU A 503 -16.31 -15.98 27.25
C GLU A 503 -15.57 -17.32 27.50
N ARG A 504 -14.47 -17.33 28.26
CA ARG A 504 -13.78 -18.57 28.65
C ARG A 504 -14.71 -19.55 29.36
N ARG A 505 -15.64 -19.07 30.20
CA ARG A 505 -16.66 -19.92 30.86
C ARG A 505 -17.74 -20.44 29.92
N ARG A 506 -18.02 -19.71 28.83
CA ARG A 506 -19.01 -20.10 27.81
C ARG A 506 -18.48 -21.22 26.90
N ARG A 507 -17.16 -21.29 26.69
CA ARG A 507 -16.53 -22.35 25.90
C ARG A 507 -16.26 -23.54 26.83
N PRO A 508 -16.76 -24.76 26.56
CA PRO A 508 -16.31 -25.93 27.29
C PRO A 508 -14.79 -26.10 27.10
N PRO A 509 -14.06 -26.66 28.09
CA PRO A 509 -12.65 -26.96 27.93
C PRO A 509 -12.45 -27.84 26.70
N ALA A 510 -11.36 -27.60 25.96
CA ALA A 510 -11.06 -28.42 24.79
C ALA A 510 -10.87 -29.88 25.24
N PRO A 511 -11.50 -30.87 24.57
CA PRO A 511 -11.37 -32.27 24.97
C PRO A 511 -9.88 -32.66 24.95
N GLY A 512 -9.38 -33.11 26.11
CA GLY A 512 -7.95 -33.41 26.32
C GLY A 512 -7.16 -32.38 27.15
N THR A 513 -7.80 -31.36 27.73
CA THR A 513 -7.16 -30.52 28.77
C THR A 513 -7.70 -30.86 30.16
N VAL A 514 -6.86 -31.51 30.98
CA VAL A 514 -7.04 -31.79 32.42
C VAL A 514 -5.90 -31.11 33.17
#